data_AF-A0AAE0LG48-F1
#
_entry.id   AF-A0AAE0LG48-F1
#
_cell.length_a   1.000
_cell.length_b   1.000
_cell.length_c   1.000
_cell.angle_alpha   90.00
_cell.angle_beta   90.00
_cell.angle_gamma   90.00
#
_symmetry.space_group_name_H-M   'P 1'
#
loop_
_entity.id
_entity.type
_entity.pdbx_description
1 polymer ?
#
loop_
_entity_poly.entity_id
_entity_poly.type
_entity_poly.pdbx_seq_one_letter_code
_entity_poly.pdbx_strand_id
1 'polypeptide(L)'
;MQGYCSLQLWNSVGTVEGRAAFETWFGKLITENEEVSYFEEHPDVVFISRDTIQTMYEILSVSETHGMDFQSFFDLLQRVGEEKGTMDLENEALDDFAPLDVVKDFATSFINGFREGLDLESLD
;
A
#
# COMPACT_ATOMS: atom_id res chain seq x y z
N MET A 1 -14.30 -17.03 2.03
CA MET A 1 -15.01 -15.79 1.64
C MET A 1 -14.02 -14.79 1.05
N GLN A 2 -12.88 -14.55 1.71
CA GLN A 2 -11.77 -13.71 1.20
C GLN A 2 -11.31 -14.12 -0.21
N GLY A 3 -11.05 -15.40 -0.47
CA GLY A 3 -10.64 -15.86 -1.81
C GLY A 3 -11.63 -15.57 -2.94
N TYR A 4 -12.94 -15.44 -2.65
CA TYR A 4 -13.94 -15.04 -3.66
C TYR A 4 -13.92 -13.53 -3.90
N CYS A 5 -13.74 -12.72 -2.85
CA CYS A 5 -13.57 -11.27 -2.96
C CYS A 5 -12.28 -10.93 -3.71
N SER A 6 -11.18 -11.63 -3.40
CA SER A 6 -9.92 -11.50 -4.14
C SER A 6 -10.15 -11.89 -5.60
N LEU A 7 -10.74 -13.04 -5.92
CA LEU A 7 -11.05 -13.44 -7.30
C LEU A 7 -11.95 -12.45 -8.06
N GLN A 8 -12.92 -11.82 -7.41
CA GLN A 8 -13.73 -10.77 -8.04
C GLN A 8 -12.97 -9.47 -8.26
N LEU A 9 -12.11 -9.09 -7.31
CA LEU A 9 -11.16 -7.99 -7.47
C LEU A 9 -10.23 -8.27 -8.66
N TRP A 10 -9.67 -9.48 -8.72
CA TRP A 10 -8.80 -9.98 -9.79
C TRP A 10 -9.48 -9.92 -11.16
N ASN A 11 -10.72 -10.43 -11.26
CA ASN A 11 -11.48 -10.38 -12.51
C ASN A 11 -11.82 -8.95 -12.95
N SER A 12 -12.01 -8.04 -11.99
CA SER A 12 -12.30 -6.64 -12.29
C SER A 12 -11.05 -5.91 -12.78
N VAL A 13 -9.91 -6.09 -12.11
CA VAL A 13 -8.60 -5.52 -12.49
C VAL A 13 -8.06 -6.11 -13.81
N GLY A 14 -8.60 -7.25 -14.28
CA GLY A 14 -8.27 -7.78 -15.61
C GLY A 14 -8.65 -6.85 -16.77
N THR A 15 -9.61 -5.95 -16.59
CA THR A 15 -10.13 -5.04 -17.63
C THR A 15 -9.52 -3.64 -17.55
N VAL A 16 -9.36 -2.93 -18.67
CA VAL A 16 -8.80 -1.56 -18.69
C VAL A 16 -9.63 -0.60 -17.82
N GLU A 17 -10.96 -0.70 -17.88
CA GLU A 17 -11.87 0.11 -17.07
C GLU A 17 -11.81 -0.26 -15.58
N GLY A 18 -11.75 -1.56 -15.26
CA GLY A 18 -11.65 -2.02 -13.87
C GLY A 18 -10.29 -1.73 -13.23
N ARG A 19 -9.21 -1.60 -14.03
CA ARG A 19 -7.91 -1.09 -13.57
C ARG A 19 -7.99 0.35 -13.12
N ALA A 20 -8.54 1.24 -13.95
CA ALA A 20 -8.72 2.65 -13.59
C ALA A 20 -9.64 2.82 -12.38
N ALA A 21 -10.68 1.99 -12.27
CA ALA A 21 -11.56 1.95 -11.11
C ALA A 21 -10.85 1.47 -9.84
N PHE A 22 -9.96 0.47 -9.95
CA PHE A 22 -9.14 0.00 -8.83
C PHE A 22 -8.13 1.05 -8.38
N GLU A 23 -7.38 1.67 -9.29
CA GLU A 23 -6.44 2.76 -8.93
C GLU A 23 -7.18 3.91 -8.23
N THR A 24 -8.35 4.29 -8.74
CA THR A 24 -9.18 5.34 -8.13
C THR A 24 -9.72 4.92 -6.76
N TRP A 25 -10.24 3.70 -6.64
CA TRP A 25 -10.76 3.18 -5.39
C TRP A 25 -9.66 2.98 -4.34
N PHE A 26 -8.52 2.43 -4.74
CA PHE A 26 -7.37 2.18 -3.87
C PHE A 26 -6.71 3.48 -3.42
N GLY A 27 -6.60 4.46 -4.33
CA GLY A 27 -6.20 5.82 -3.98
C GLY A 27 -7.11 6.42 -2.93
N LYS A 28 -8.45 6.32 -3.12
CA LYS A 28 -9.43 6.75 -2.12
C LYS A 28 -9.36 5.94 -0.83
N LEU A 29 -9.15 4.64 -0.90
CA LEU A 29 -9.03 3.77 0.26
C LEU A 29 -7.83 4.19 1.14
N ILE A 30 -6.71 4.56 0.54
CA ILE A 30 -5.55 5.01 1.29
C ILE A 30 -5.75 6.45 1.82
N THR A 31 -6.49 7.30 1.11
CA THR A 31 -6.65 8.72 1.50
C THR A 31 -7.90 9.06 2.30
N GLU A 32 -8.95 8.23 2.27
CA GLU A 32 -10.27 8.49 2.86
C GLU A 32 -10.61 7.58 4.05
N ASN A 33 -9.85 6.50 4.28
CA ASN A 33 -10.23 5.46 5.25
C ASN A 33 -9.79 5.75 6.70
N GLU A 34 -8.91 6.73 6.94
CA GLU A 34 -8.54 7.16 8.31
C GLU A 34 -7.99 8.60 8.38
N GLU A 35 -8.04 9.19 9.58
CA GLU A 35 -7.44 10.51 9.85
C GLU A 35 -5.93 10.45 9.59
N VAL A 36 -5.44 11.34 8.72
CA VAL A 36 -4.01 11.49 8.48
C VAL A 36 -3.35 12.26 9.63
N SER A 37 -2.16 11.84 10.02
CA SER A 37 -1.39 12.47 11.10
C SER A 37 -0.31 13.40 10.54
N TYR A 38 -0.06 14.48 11.28
CA TYR A 38 1.03 15.41 11.05
C TYR A 38 1.85 15.51 12.34
N PHE A 39 3.17 15.60 12.20
CA PHE A 39 4.09 15.68 13.33
C PHE A 39 4.92 16.96 13.23
N GLU A 40 5.23 17.60 14.35
CA GLU A 40 5.98 18.87 14.38
C GLU A 40 7.38 18.74 13.76
N GLU A 41 8.01 17.57 13.88
CA GLU A 41 9.33 17.30 13.29
C GLU A 41 9.28 17.17 11.75
N HIS A 42 8.12 16.83 11.19
CA HIS A 42 7.91 16.64 9.76
C HIS A 42 6.58 17.29 9.30
N PRO A 43 6.47 18.63 9.33
CA PRO A 43 5.20 19.34 9.12
C PRO A 43 4.65 19.19 7.69
N ASP A 44 5.53 18.91 6.72
CA ASP A 44 5.18 18.74 5.31
C ASP A 44 4.93 17.26 4.92
N VAL A 45 5.11 16.33 5.86
CA VAL A 45 4.91 14.89 5.63
C VAL A 45 3.58 14.47 6.22
N VAL A 46 2.79 13.79 5.41
CA VAL A 46 1.53 13.19 5.83
C VAL A 46 1.81 11.76 6.24
N PHE A 47 1.39 11.39 7.45
CA PHE A 47 1.54 10.04 7.97
C PHE A 47 0.20 9.31 8.01
N ILE A 48 0.26 7.99 7.83
CA ILE A 48 -0.90 7.12 8.02
C ILE A 48 -0.60 6.09 9.10
N SER A 49 -1.66 5.68 9.80
CA SER A 49 -1.53 4.73 10.89
C SER A 49 -1.16 3.34 10.38
N ARG A 50 -0.58 2.57 11.30
CA ARG A 50 -0.37 1.14 11.18
C ARG A 50 -1.65 0.36 10.83
N ASP A 51 -2.80 0.74 11.37
CA ASP A 51 -4.08 0.04 11.14
C ASP A 51 -4.56 0.19 9.69
N THR A 52 -4.40 1.39 9.12
CA THR A 52 -4.64 1.64 7.69
C THR A 52 -3.74 0.76 6.83
N ILE A 53 -2.45 0.66 7.19
CA ILE A 53 -1.47 -0.14 6.45
C ILE A 53 -1.76 -1.63 6.59
N GLN A 54 -2.23 -2.09 7.75
CA GLN A 54 -2.66 -3.46 7.95
C GLN A 54 -3.85 -3.82 7.05
N THR A 55 -4.84 -2.93 6.99
CA THR A 55 -5.99 -3.10 6.09
C THR A 55 -5.53 -3.23 4.64
N MET A 56 -4.59 -2.39 4.22
CA MET A 56 -3.99 -2.45 2.89
C MET A 56 -3.27 -3.79 2.65
N TYR A 57 -2.44 -4.22 3.61
CA TYR A 57 -1.70 -5.47 3.56
C TYR A 57 -2.62 -6.69 3.39
N GLU A 58 -3.76 -6.71 4.08
CA GLU A 58 -4.76 -7.77 4.00
C GLU A 58 -5.52 -7.77 2.66
N ILE A 59 -5.88 -6.58 2.15
CA ILE A 59 -6.58 -6.42 0.86
C ILE A 59 -5.70 -6.86 -0.31
N LEU A 60 -4.41 -6.50 -0.26
CA LEU A 60 -3.44 -6.85 -1.30
C LEU A 60 -2.89 -8.28 -1.16
N SER A 61 -3.25 -9.00 -0.09
CA SER A 61 -2.75 -10.34 0.20
C SER A 61 -1.22 -10.43 0.11
N VAL A 62 -0.52 -9.45 0.71
CA VAL A 62 0.96 -9.35 0.64
C VAL A 62 1.64 -10.60 1.21
N SER A 63 1.10 -11.19 2.27
CA SER A 63 1.58 -12.47 2.80
C SER A 63 1.61 -13.59 1.77
N GLU A 64 0.54 -13.73 0.99
CA GLU A 64 0.37 -14.82 0.04
C GLU A 64 1.17 -14.59 -1.24
N THR A 65 1.25 -13.33 -1.67
CA THR A 65 1.91 -12.94 -2.92
C THR A 65 3.42 -12.79 -2.79
N HIS A 66 3.91 -12.34 -1.64
CA HIS A 66 5.33 -12.01 -1.42
C HIS A 66 5.97 -12.79 -0.26
N GLY A 67 5.21 -13.61 0.47
CA GLY A 67 5.73 -14.41 1.59
C GLY A 67 6.21 -13.58 2.78
N MET A 68 5.81 -12.32 2.85
CA MET A 68 6.25 -11.34 3.85
C MET A 68 5.17 -11.14 4.90
N ASP A 69 5.53 -11.21 6.18
CA ASP A 69 4.60 -10.92 7.28
C ASP A 69 4.37 -9.40 7.43
N PHE A 70 3.31 -9.04 8.17
CA PHE A 70 2.91 -7.64 8.31
C PHE A 70 3.97 -6.78 9.00
N GLN A 71 4.65 -7.28 10.04
CA GLN A 71 5.67 -6.48 10.74
C GLN A 71 6.82 -6.19 9.79
N SER A 72 7.34 -7.22 9.11
CA SER A 72 8.42 -7.04 8.13
C SER A 72 8.03 -6.09 6.99
N PHE A 73 6.77 -6.13 6.55
CA PHE A 73 6.24 -5.21 5.54
C PHE A 73 6.15 -3.77 6.05
N PHE A 74 5.64 -3.58 7.26
CA PHE A 74 5.53 -2.26 7.87
C PHE A 74 6.91 -1.64 8.14
N ASP A 75 7.84 -2.42 8.69
CA ASP A 75 9.23 -2.01 8.91
C ASP A 75 9.91 -1.58 7.60
N LEU A 76 9.58 -2.26 6.48
CA LEU A 76 10.10 -1.90 5.16
C LEU A 76 9.60 -0.52 4.73
N LEU A 77 8.31 -0.21 4.91
CA LEU A 77 7.77 1.11 4.59
C LEU A 77 8.42 2.21 5.44
N GLN A 78 8.61 1.96 6.73
CA GLN A 78 9.27 2.90 7.64
C GLN A 78 10.74 3.14 7.25
N ARG A 79 11.49 2.09 6.93
CA ARG A 79 12.87 2.21 6.41
C ARG A 79 12.96 3.00 5.11
N VAL A 80 12.03 2.78 4.17
CA VAL A 80 11.99 3.58 2.94
C VAL A 80 11.69 5.05 3.26
N GLY A 81 10.86 5.32 4.27
CA GLY A 81 10.63 6.68 4.78
C GLY A 81 11.89 7.32 5.35
N GLU A 82 12.66 6.58 6.14
CA GLU A 82 13.95 7.03 6.68
C GLU A 82 14.98 7.30 5.58
N GLU A 83 15.11 6.40 4.60
CA GLU A 83 15.99 6.57 3.44
C GLU A 83 15.65 7.81 2.62
N LYS A 84 14.36 8.17 2.56
CA LYS A 84 13.87 9.39 1.88
C LYS A 84 13.97 10.65 2.75
N GLY A 85 14.30 10.53 4.03
CA GLY A 85 14.32 11.63 4.98
C GLY A 85 12.93 12.16 5.35
N THR A 86 11.87 11.36 5.15
CA THR A 86 10.49 11.71 5.49
C THR A 86 10.03 11.12 6.83
N MET A 87 10.89 10.34 7.48
CA MET A 87 10.63 9.71 8.77
C MET A 87 11.95 9.56 9.53
N ASP A 88 11.89 9.60 10.85
CA ASP A 88 12.99 9.27 11.76
C ASP A 88 12.61 8.03 12.57
N LEU A 89 13.37 6.94 12.44
CA LEU A 89 13.09 5.69 13.18
C LEU A 89 13.53 5.75 14.64
N GLU A 90 14.34 6.73 15.04
CA GLU A 90 14.68 6.94 16.45
C GLU A 90 13.57 7.69 17.20
N ASN A 91 12.56 8.22 16.48
CA ASN A 91 11.43 8.93 17.06
C ASN A 91 10.28 7.97 17.39
N GLU A 92 10.15 7.64 18.68
CA GLU A 92 9.09 6.76 19.22
C GLU A 92 7.65 7.25 18.88
N ALA A 93 7.46 8.55 18.61
CA ALA A 93 6.14 9.06 18.21
C ALA A 93 5.69 8.55 16.83
N LEU A 94 6.62 8.05 16.01
CA LEU A 94 6.38 7.55 14.66
C LEU A 94 6.30 6.01 14.61
N ASP A 95 6.46 5.30 15.73
CA ASP A 95 6.50 3.83 15.78
C ASP A 95 5.28 3.16 15.13
N ASP A 96 4.10 3.76 15.27
CA ASP A 96 2.84 3.24 14.71
C ASP A 96 2.41 3.96 13.42
N PHE A 97 3.33 4.64 12.75
CA PHE A 97 3.06 5.42 11.55
C PHE A 97 4.04 5.11 10.41
N ALA A 98 3.60 5.35 9.18
CA ALA A 98 4.50 5.43 8.03
C ALA A 98 4.12 6.60 7.10
N PRO A 99 5.07 7.15 6.33
CA PRO A 99 4.79 8.24 5.40
C PRO A 99 3.84 7.82 4.27
N LEU A 100 2.80 8.63 4.02
CA LEU A 100 1.77 8.38 3.01
C LEU A 100 2.35 8.29 1.60
N ASP A 101 3.38 9.08 1.29
CA ASP A 101 4.04 9.06 -0.02
C ASP A 101 4.71 7.71 -0.28
N VAL A 102 5.36 7.13 0.71
CA VAL A 102 5.95 5.78 0.64
C VAL A 102 4.89 4.73 0.38
N VAL A 103 3.76 4.81 1.07
CA VAL A 103 2.65 3.86 0.88
C VAL A 103 2.04 3.99 -0.53
N LYS A 104 1.93 5.22 -1.05
CA LYS A 104 1.49 5.47 -2.44
C LYS A 104 2.47 4.92 -3.47
N ASP A 105 3.77 5.03 -3.23
CA ASP A 105 4.79 4.49 -4.12
C ASP A 105 4.74 2.96 -4.15
N PHE A 106 4.59 2.32 -2.99
CA PHE A 106 4.38 0.87 -2.90
C PHE A 106 3.12 0.44 -3.66
N ALA A 107 1.98 1.08 -3.38
CA ALA A 107 0.71 0.84 -4.04
C ALA A 107 0.83 0.89 -5.58
N THR A 108 1.46 1.96 -6.07
CA THR A 108 1.66 2.19 -7.50
C THR A 108 2.56 1.12 -8.11
N SER A 109 3.66 0.79 -7.43
CA SER A 109 4.62 -0.23 -7.88
C SER A 109 3.99 -1.62 -7.89
N PHE A 110 3.20 -1.95 -6.87
CA PHE A 110 2.46 -3.20 -6.78
C PHE A 110 1.54 -3.35 -8.01
N ILE A 111 0.67 -2.37 -8.27
CA ILE A 111 -0.23 -2.37 -9.43
C ILE A 111 0.54 -2.46 -10.75
N ASN A 112 1.64 -1.73 -10.90
CA ASN A 112 2.45 -1.80 -12.12
C ASN A 112 3.08 -3.17 -12.34
N GLY A 113 3.58 -3.83 -11.27
CA GLY A 113 4.04 -5.21 -11.34
C GLY A 113 2.94 -6.17 -11.80
N PHE A 114 1.69 -5.94 -11.34
CA PHE A 114 0.54 -6.70 -11.85
C PHE A 114 0.24 -6.45 -13.33
N ARG A 115 0.40 -5.21 -13.81
CA ARG A 115 0.20 -4.89 -15.24
C ARG A 115 1.17 -5.68 -16.12
N GLU A 116 2.44 -5.72 -15.73
CA GLU A 116 3.47 -6.46 -16.48
C GLU A 116 3.25 -7.97 -16.42
N GLY A 117 2.79 -8.51 -15.29
CA GLY A 117 2.47 -9.94 -15.15
C GLY A 117 1.29 -10.41 -16.00
N LEU A 118 0.22 -9.60 -16.11
CA LEU A 118 -0.97 -9.93 -16.91
C LEU A 118 -0.74 -9.81 -18.42
N ASP A 119 0.14 -8.89 -18.85
CA ASP A 119 0.48 -8.76 -20.28
C ASP A 119 1.28 -9.98 -20.77
N LEU A 120 2.06 -10.64 -19.89
CA LEU A 120 2.78 -11.88 -20.21
C LEU A 120 1.86 -13.09 -20.37
N GLU A 121 0.79 -13.21 -19.59
CA GLU A 121 -0.21 -14.30 -19.73
C GLU A 121 -1.13 -14.13 -20.96
N SER A 122 -1.16 -12.96 -21.58
CA SER A 122 -1.95 -12.70 -22.80
C SER A 122 -1.25 -13.10 -24.10
N LEU A 123 -0.01 -13.59 -24.00
CA LEU A 123 0.83 -14.04 -25.12
C LEU A 123 0.97 -15.57 -25.23
N ASP A 124 0.30 -16.35 -24.39
CA ASP A 124 0.21 -17.82 -24.45
C ASP A 124 -1.17 -18.32 -24.91
#